data_AF-U3GFB7-F1
#
_entry.id   AF-U3GFB7-F1
#
_cell.length_a   1.000
_cell.length_b   1.000
_cell.length_c   1.000
_cell.angle_alpha   90.00
_cell.angle_beta   90.00
_cell.angle_gamma   90.00
#
_symmetry.space_group_name_H-M   'P 1'
#
loop_
_entity.id
_entity.type
_entity.pdbx_description
1 polymer ?
#
loop_
_entity_poly.entity_id
_entity_poly.type
_entity_poly.pdbx_seq_one_letter_code
_entity_poly.pdbx_strand_id
1 'polypeptide(L)'
;MKTQYLSKQEIYDGAVRHLFGQGGAAILPRGGAAYRGQGGRCCPIGNLIGVRDYTTSMESVPVRYILKPTNEIPRYMDAGVIALRRALKRARIDVDDRDTVELLSKLQNAHDVFGTWEWKERLQSIARQFGLNGALVDTF
;
A
#
# COMPACT_ATOMS: atom_id res chain seq x y z
N MET A 1 -17.09 6.37 19.95
CA MET A 1 -16.02 7.22 19.40
C MET A 1 -16.01 7.05 17.88
N LYS A 2 -16.04 8.14 17.11
CA LYS A 2 -15.72 8.06 15.67
C LYS A 2 -14.22 7.74 15.57
N THR A 3 -13.88 6.60 14.97
CA THR A 3 -12.47 6.30 14.65
C THR A 3 -11.97 7.37 13.68
N GLN A 4 -10.94 8.10 14.06
CA GLN A 4 -10.30 9.06 13.16
C GLN A 4 -9.41 8.30 12.18
N TYR A 5 -9.69 8.43 10.88
CA TYR A 5 -8.85 7.90 9.81
C TYR A 5 -7.59 8.74 9.63
N LEU A 6 -6.52 8.10 9.16
CA LEU A 6 -5.30 8.80 8.76
C LEU A 6 -5.57 9.71 7.57
N SER A 7 -4.91 10.86 7.55
CA SER A 7 -4.87 11.73 6.39
C SER A 7 -4.04 11.12 5.25
N LYS A 8 -4.30 11.55 4.02
CA LYS A 8 -3.51 11.16 2.84
C LYS A 8 -2.01 11.51 3.01
N GLN A 9 -1.69 12.61 3.67
CA GLN A 9 -0.30 12.98 3.99
C GLN A 9 0.35 11.98 4.96
N GLU A 10 -0.34 11.60 6.05
CA GLU A 10 0.21 10.63 7.01
C GLU A 10 0.44 9.25 6.37
N ILE A 11 -0.47 8.82 5.49
CA ILE A 11 -0.33 7.58 4.71
C ILE A 11 0.89 7.66 3.80
N TYR A 12 1.03 8.75 3.06
CA TYR A 12 2.15 8.99 2.16
C TYR A 12 3.49 9.03 2.90
N ASP A 13 3.59 9.84 3.96
CA ASP A 13 4.82 9.96 4.74
C ASP A 13 5.22 8.63 5.38
N GLY A 14 4.25 7.86 5.87
CA GLY A 14 4.47 6.51 6.39
C GLY A 14 5.05 5.58 5.33
N ALA A 15 4.53 5.63 4.10
CA ALA A 15 5.03 4.84 2.98
C ALA A 15 6.45 5.26 2.55
N VAL A 16 6.74 6.57 2.49
CA VAL A 16 8.07 7.11 2.16
C VAL A 16 9.11 6.61 3.17
N ARG A 17 8.86 6.80 4.48
CA ARG A 17 9.78 6.34 5.53
C ARG A 17 9.98 4.83 5.47
N HIS A 18 8.91 4.07 5.24
CA HIS A 18 8.99 2.63 5.14
C HIS A 18 9.85 2.16 3.97
N LEU A 19 9.59 2.67 2.77
CA LEU A 19 10.30 2.27 1.56
C LEU A 19 11.80 2.57 1.66
N PHE A 20 12.16 3.80 2.01
CA PHE A 20 13.58 4.15 2.16
C PHE A 20 14.22 3.52 3.39
N GLY A 21 13.47 3.27 4.47
CA GLY A 21 13.96 2.58 5.65
C GLY A 21 14.27 1.10 5.42
N GLN A 22 13.46 0.38 4.63
CA GLN A 22 13.72 -1.04 4.34
C GLN A 22 14.79 -1.26 3.26
N GLY A 23 15.06 -0.25 2.42
CA GLY A 23 16.16 -0.24 1.44
C GLY A 23 16.06 -1.27 0.32
N GLY A 24 14.92 -1.95 0.15
CA GLY A 24 14.73 -2.98 -0.88
C GLY A 24 13.28 -3.43 -1.02
N ALA A 25 12.92 -3.96 -2.19
CA ALA A 25 11.57 -4.44 -2.45
C ALA A 25 11.25 -5.72 -1.67
N ALA A 26 9.99 -5.84 -1.23
CA ALA A 26 9.45 -7.03 -0.62
C ALA A 26 8.94 -7.99 -1.71
N ILE A 27 9.58 -9.15 -1.80
CA ILE A 27 9.27 -10.17 -2.80
C ILE A 27 8.86 -11.50 -2.14
N LEU A 28 7.98 -12.23 -2.82
CA LEU A 28 7.63 -13.61 -2.47
C LEU A 28 8.76 -14.58 -2.87
N PRO A 29 8.84 -15.77 -2.25
CA PRO A 29 9.91 -16.75 -2.53
C PRO A 29 10.02 -17.20 -4.00
N ARG A 30 8.93 -17.11 -4.77
CA ARG A 30 8.87 -17.49 -6.20
C ARG A 30 8.88 -16.29 -7.14
N GLY A 31 9.25 -15.11 -6.62
CA GLY A 31 9.10 -13.84 -7.33
C GLY A 31 7.69 -13.24 -7.18
N GLY A 32 7.58 -11.95 -7.50
CA GLY A 32 6.36 -11.16 -7.33
C GLY A 32 6.35 -10.32 -6.05
N ALA A 33 5.69 -9.17 -6.09
CA ALA A 33 5.59 -8.27 -4.96
C ALA A 33 4.76 -8.87 -3.82
N ALA A 34 5.17 -8.62 -2.57
CA ALA A 34 4.55 -9.18 -1.39
C ALA A 34 4.03 -8.10 -0.44
N TYR A 35 2.85 -8.29 0.13
CA TYR A 35 2.45 -7.52 1.32
C TYR A 35 3.39 -7.85 2.48
N ARG A 36 3.76 -9.12 2.67
CA ARG A 36 4.82 -9.54 3.59
C ARG A 36 5.78 -10.51 2.90
N GLY A 37 6.98 -10.02 2.61
CA GLY A 37 8.05 -10.76 1.94
C GLY A 37 9.04 -11.43 2.88
N GLN A 38 10.04 -12.08 2.30
CA GLN A 38 11.10 -12.75 3.06
C GLN A 38 11.97 -11.74 3.85
N GLY A 39 12.53 -12.21 4.98
CA GLY A 39 13.43 -11.41 5.81
C GLY A 39 12.75 -10.23 6.52
N GLY A 40 11.43 -10.26 6.68
CA GLY A 40 10.66 -9.21 7.36
C GLY A 40 10.35 -7.98 6.50
N ARG A 41 10.76 -7.97 5.22
CA ARG A 41 10.42 -6.90 4.28
C ARG A 41 8.93 -6.91 3.95
N CYS A 42 8.34 -5.74 3.71
CA CYS A 42 6.94 -5.62 3.30
C CYS A 42 6.74 -4.49 2.30
N CYS A 43 5.68 -4.56 1.49
CA CYS A 43 5.31 -3.43 0.63
C CYS A 43 4.77 -2.27 1.51
N PRO A 44 4.64 -1.05 0.97
CA PRO A 44 4.18 0.09 1.76
C PRO A 44 2.77 -0.12 2.33
N ILE A 45 1.92 -0.90 1.65
CA ILE A 45 0.57 -1.22 2.13
C ILE A 45 0.61 -2.30 3.22
N GLY A 46 1.48 -3.29 3.07
CA GLY A 46 1.71 -4.32 4.09
C GLY A 46 2.22 -3.74 5.40
N ASN A 47 3.01 -2.66 5.33
CA ASN A 47 3.48 -1.93 6.52
C ASN A 47 2.36 -1.22 7.29
N LEU A 48 1.28 -0.81 6.61
CA LEU A 48 0.10 -0.23 7.28
C LEU A 48 -0.70 -1.29 8.06
N ILE A 49 -0.63 -2.55 7.62
CA ILE A 49 -1.45 -3.64 8.15
C ILE A 49 -0.75 -4.28 9.34
N GLY A 50 -1.40 -4.26 10.51
CA GLY A 50 -0.90 -4.93 11.71
C GLY A 50 -0.66 -6.44 11.48
N VAL A 51 0.32 -7.01 12.19
CA VAL A 51 0.70 -8.44 12.02
C VAL A 51 -0.49 -9.38 12.24
N ARG A 52 -1.35 -9.07 13.22
CA ARG A 52 -2.55 -9.86 13.54
C ARG A 52 -3.68 -9.71 12.53
N ASP A 53 -3.63 -8.65 11.74
CA ASP A 53 -4.63 -8.36 10.71
C ASP A 53 -4.21 -8.91 9.34
N TYR A 54 -2.96 -9.40 9.24
CA TYR A 54 -2.44 -10.00 8.05
C TYR A 54 -2.91 -11.46 7.87
N THR A 55 -3.26 -11.81 6.63
CA THR A 55 -3.61 -13.16 6.18
C THR A 55 -3.00 -13.37 4.80
N THR A 56 -2.53 -14.59 4.52
CA THR A 56 -1.91 -14.93 3.23
C THR A 56 -2.87 -14.79 2.04
N SER A 57 -4.19 -14.81 2.27
CA SER A 57 -5.20 -14.56 1.24
C SER A 57 -5.14 -13.16 0.63
N MET A 58 -4.50 -12.19 1.30
CA MET A 58 -4.30 -10.84 0.75
C MET A 58 -3.14 -10.77 -0.23
N GLU A 59 -2.22 -11.75 -0.21
CA GLU A 59 -1.12 -11.77 -1.17
C GLU A 59 -1.67 -11.89 -2.59
N SER A 60 -1.02 -11.18 -3.52
CA SER A 60 -1.48 -11.06 -4.91
C SER A 60 -2.82 -10.34 -5.11
N VAL A 61 -3.33 -9.61 -4.11
CA VAL A 61 -4.50 -8.72 -4.23
C VAL A 61 -4.08 -7.26 -4.34
N PRO A 62 -4.15 -6.65 -5.54
CA PRO A 62 -3.92 -5.23 -5.70
C PRO A 62 -4.96 -4.38 -4.96
N VAL A 63 -4.52 -3.29 -4.32
CA VAL A 63 -5.41 -2.36 -3.60
C VAL A 63 -6.52 -1.80 -4.51
N ARG A 64 -6.21 -1.61 -5.80
CA ARG A 64 -7.19 -1.11 -6.80
C ARG A 64 -8.47 -1.94 -6.92
N TYR A 65 -8.50 -3.20 -6.46
CA TYR A 65 -9.71 -4.03 -6.47
C TYR A 65 -10.65 -3.78 -5.29
N ILE A 66 -10.23 -3.04 -4.26
CA ILE A 66 -11.06 -2.82 -3.07
C ILE A 66 -12.40 -2.17 -3.45
N LEU A 67 -12.38 -1.11 -4.26
CA LEU A 67 -13.59 -0.37 -4.67
C LEU A 67 -14.27 -0.93 -5.92
N LYS A 68 -13.75 -2.02 -6.48
CA LYS A 68 -14.32 -2.59 -7.71
C LYS A 68 -15.66 -3.27 -7.40
N PRO A 69 -16.65 -3.15 -8.30
CA PRO A 69 -17.86 -3.97 -8.26
C PRO A 69 -17.52 -5.45 -8.23
N THR A 70 -18.31 -6.27 -7.52
CA THR A 70 -18.03 -7.71 -7.35
C THR A 70 -17.95 -8.47 -8.68
N ASN A 71 -18.67 -8.02 -9.71
CA ASN A 71 -18.61 -8.61 -11.05
C ASN A 71 -17.32 -8.27 -11.82
N GLU A 72 -16.53 -7.28 -11.39
CA GLU A 72 -15.21 -6.93 -11.95
C GLU A 72 -14.05 -7.58 -11.18
N ILE A 73 -14.32 -8.22 -10.04
CA ILE A 73 -13.31 -8.91 -9.24
C ILE A 73 -13.26 -10.39 -9.68
N PRO A 74 -12.08 -10.92 -10.04
CA PRO A 74 -11.93 -12.35 -10.27
C PRO A 74 -12.31 -13.12 -9.01
N ARG A 75 -13.22 -14.10 -9.12
CA ARG A 75 -13.77 -14.86 -7.96
C ARG A 75 -12.72 -15.40 -6.99
N TYR A 76 -11.56 -15.82 -7.49
CA TYR A 76 -10.49 -16.33 -6.65
C TYR A 76 -9.87 -15.26 -5.70
N MET A 77 -10.09 -13.97 -5.98
CA MET A 77 -9.62 -12.85 -5.16
C MET A 77 -10.62 -12.41 -4.08
N ASP A 78 -11.88 -12.87 -4.10
CA ASP A 78 -12.95 -12.35 -3.23
C ASP A 78 -12.56 -12.38 -1.74
N ALA A 79 -12.06 -13.53 -1.27
CA ALA A 79 -11.63 -13.68 0.12
C ALA A 79 -10.47 -12.74 0.47
N GLY A 80 -9.55 -12.52 -0.47
CA GLY A 80 -8.41 -11.63 -0.30
C GLY A 80 -8.79 -10.15 -0.29
N VAL A 81 -9.70 -9.72 -1.18
CA VAL A 81 -10.24 -8.36 -1.20
C VAL A 81 -11.00 -8.05 0.09
N ILE A 82 -11.82 -9.00 0.57
CA ILE A 82 -12.54 -8.87 1.84
C ILE A 82 -11.57 -8.74 3.02
N ALA A 83 -10.54 -9.59 3.06
CA ALA A 83 -9.51 -9.54 4.10
C ALA A 83 -8.74 -8.21 4.08
N LEU A 84 -8.30 -7.78 2.90
CA LEU A 84 -7.55 -6.53 2.70
C LEU A 84 -8.34 -5.30 3.11
N ARG A 85 -9.61 -5.20 2.67
CA ARG A 85 -10.50 -4.10 3.06
C ARG A 85 -10.66 -4.04 4.57
N ARG A 86 -10.86 -5.18 5.24
CA ARG A 86 -11.00 -5.25 6.70
C ARG A 86 -9.72 -4.84 7.42
N ALA A 87 -8.56 -5.32 6.95
CA ALA A 87 -7.27 -5.01 7.54
C ALA A 87 -6.95 -3.51 7.45
N LEU A 88 -7.18 -2.88 6.29
CA LEU A 88 -6.96 -1.44 6.10
C LEU A 88 -7.91 -0.58 6.95
N LYS A 89 -9.18 -0.98 7.10
CA LYS A 89 -10.10 -0.29 8.02
C LYS A 89 -9.62 -0.35 9.47
N ARG A 90 -9.07 -1.49 9.91
CA ARG A 90 -8.47 -1.63 11.25
C ARG A 90 -7.19 -0.81 11.42
N ALA A 91 -6.43 -0.63 10.34
CA ALA A 91 -5.29 0.28 10.27
C ALA A 91 -5.68 1.77 10.20
N ARG A 92 -6.98 2.10 10.34
CA ARG A 92 -7.52 3.47 10.23
C ARG A 92 -7.23 4.11 8.87
N ILE A 93 -7.38 3.34 7.80
CA ILE A 93 -7.37 3.82 6.41
C ILE A 93 -8.80 3.89 5.89
N ASP A 94 -9.19 5.05 5.35
CA ASP A 94 -10.49 5.23 4.71
C ASP A 94 -10.50 4.61 3.31
N VAL A 95 -10.82 3.33 3.25
CA VAL A 95 -10.92 2.58 1.98
C VAL A 95 -12.27 2.69 1.28
N ASP A 96 -13.17 3.52 1.81
CA ASP A 96 -14.41 3.89 1.13
C ASP A 96 -14.22 5.21 0.34
N ASP A 97 -13.22 6.03 0.69
CA ASP A 97 -12.74 7.18 -0.09
C ASP A 97 -11.94 6.75 -1.35
N ARG A 98 -12.35 7.27 -2.51
CA ARG A 98 -11.74 6.92 -3.80
C ARG A 98 -10.30 7.40 -3.91
N ASP A 99 -10.03 8.64 -3.48
CA ASP A 99 -8.69 9.22 -3.58
C ASP A 99 -7.69 8.46 -2.70
N THR A 100 -8.12 8.05 -1.51
CA THR A 100 -7.30 7.23 -0.59
C THR A 100 -6.95 5.91 -1.25
N VAL A 101 -7.91 5.21 -1.86
CA VAL A 101 -7.63 3.95 -2.59
C VAL A 101 -6.72 4.16 -3.79
N GLU A 102 -6.87 5.28 -4.51
CA GLU A 102 -5.97 5.61 -5.62
C GLU A 102 -4.54 5.89 -5.13
N LEU A 103 -4.38 6.66 -4.05
CA LEU A 103 -3.08 6.92 -3.43
C LEU A 103 -2.38 5.61 -3.03
N LEU A 104 -3.08 4.73 -2.33
CA LEU A 104 -2.55 3.41 -1.94
C LEU A 104 -2.17 2.58 -3.17
N SER A 105 -2.98 2.60 -4.22
CA SER A 105 -2.65 1.88 -5.47
C SER A 105 -1.40 2.43 -6.14
N LYS A 106 -1.16 3.74 -6.11
CA LYS A 106 0.05 4.37 -6.67
C LYS A 106 1.28 4.05 -5.83
N LEU A 107 1.17 4.09 -4.50
CA LEU A 107 2.24 3.70 -3.59
C LEU A 107 2.63 2.22 -3.73
N GLN A 108 1.63 1.34 -3.84
CA GLN A 108 1.86 -0.08 -4.14
C GLN A 108 2.56 -0.24 -5.49
N ASN A 109 2.10 0.46 -6.53
CA ASN A 109 2.70 0.36 -7.85
C ASN A 109 4.15 0.86 -7.91
N ALA A 110 4.48 1.93 -7.17
CA ALA A 110 5.86 2.43 -7.04
C ALA A 110 6.82 1.33 -6.55
N HIS A 111 6.37 0.54 -5.57
CA HIS A 111 7.11 -0.60 -5.03
C HIS A 111 7.14 -1.81 -5.97
N ASP A 112 6.00 -2.15 -6.58
CA ASP A 112 5.82 -3.41 -7.29
C ASP A 112 6.49 -3.44 -8.68
N VAL A 113 6.59 -2.27 -9.33
CA VAL A 113 7.02 -2.16 -10.74
C VAL A 113 8.41 -1.55 -10.89
N PHE A 114 8.80 -0.65 -10.00
CA PHE A 114 10.00 0.16 -10.20
C PHE A 114 11.14 -0.26 -9.28
N GLY A 115 12.37 -0.13 -9.80
CA GLY A 115 13.57 -0.32 -9.00
C GLY A 115 13.71 0.75 -7.93
N THR A 116 14.45 0.45 -6.86
CA THR A 116 14.66 1.37 -5.73
C THR A 116 15.26 2.71 -6.16
N TRP A 117 16.08 2.72 -7.23
CA TRP A 117 16.67 3.93 -7.80
C TRP A 117 15.64 4.89 -8.41
N GLU A 118 14.47 4.41 -8.82
CA GLU A 118 13.38 5.25 -9.35
C GLU A 118 12.43 5.75 -8.27
N TRP A 119 12.46 5.18 -7.06
CA TRP A 119 11.46 5.47 -6.03
C TRP A 119 11.40 6.95 -5.68
N LYS A 120 12.54 7.65 -5.64
CA LYS A 120 12.59 9.08 -5.34
C LYS A 120 11.72 9.90 -6.31
N GLU A 121 11.94 9.74 -7.60
CA GLU A 121 11.19 10.45 -8.64
C GLU A 121 9.70 10.06 -8.63
N ARG A 122 9.40 8.76 -8.48
CA ARG A 122 8.02 8.26 -8.44
C ARG A 122 7.25 8.81 -7.24
N LEU A 123 7.86 8.81 -6.05
CA LEU A 123 7.22 9.31 -4.83
C LEU A 123 7.01 10.82 -4.89
N GLN A 124 7.94 11.60 -5.46
CA GLN A 124 7.73 13.03 -5.71
C GLN A 124 6.57 13.27 -6.71
N SER A 125 6.48 12.46 -7.76
CA SER A 125 5.38 12.54 -8.72
C SER A 125 4.03 12.25 -8.07
N ILE A 126 3.95 11.22 -7.21
CA ILE A 126 2.75 10.91 -6.43
C ILE A 126 2.38 12.08 -5.52
N ALA A 127 3.33 12.68 -4.79
CA ALA A 127 3.04 13.83 -3.94
C ALA A 127 2.37 14.97 -4.73
N ARG A 128 2.94 15.32 -5.90
CA ARG A 128 2.36 16.34 -6.78
C ARG A 128 0.94 15.98 -7.25
N GLN A 129 0.71 14.72 -7.65
CA GLN A 129 -0.60 14.27 -8.13
C GLN A 129 -1.70 14.44 -7.06
N PHE A 130 -1.39 14.18 -5.80
CA PHE A 130 -2.36 14.23 -4.70
C PHE A 130 -2.32 15.54 -3.89
N GLY A 131 -1.54 16.54 -4.33
CA GLY A 131 -1.39 17.80 -3.61
C GLY A 131 -0.74 17.64 -2.23
N LEU A 132 0.13 16.63 -2.06
CA LEU A 132 0.82 16.31 -0.83
C LEU A 132 2.20 16.99 -0.77
N ASN A 133 2.72 17.16 0.44
CA ASN A 133 4.09 17.62 0.64
C ASN A 133 5.08 16.46 0.37
N GLY A 134 5.93 16.64 -0.65
CA GLY A 134 6.96 15.68 -1.03
C GLY A 134 8.33 15.90 -0.40
N ALA A 135 8.52 16.94 0.44
CA ALA A 135 9.84 17.33 0.96
C ALA A 135 10.53 16.22 1.77
N LEU A 136 9.76 15.32 2.37
CA LEU A 136 10.30 14.15 3.09
C LEU A 136 11.10 13.21 2.17
N VAL A 137 10.79 13.17 0.88
CA VAL A 137 11.53 12.34 -0.09
C VAL A 137 12.95 12.84 -0.29
N ASP A 138 13.20 14.14 -0.10
CA ASP A 138 14.51 14.75 -0.32
C ASP A 138 15.47 14.53 0.85
N THR A 139 15.00 13.98 1.97
CA THR A 139 15.82 13.66 3.15
C THR A 139 16.48 12.28 3.08
N PHE A 140 16.26 11.53 2.00
CA PHE A 140 16.86 10.22 1.71
C PHE A 140 17.69 10.31 0.41
#